data_AF-A0A7W1BXX4-F1
#
_entry.id   AF-A0A7W1BXX4-F1
#
_cell.length_a   1.000
_cell.length_b   1.000
_cell.length_c   1.000
_cell.angle_alpha   90.00
_cell.angle_beta   90.00
_cell.angle_gamma   90.00
#
_symmetry.space_group_name_H-M   'P 1'
#
loop_
_entity.id
_entity.type
_entity.pdbx_description
1 polymer ?
#
loop_
_entity_poly.entity_id
_entity_poly.type
_entity_poly.pdbx_seq_one_letter_code
_entity_poly.pdbx_strand_id
1 'polypeptide(L)'
;MAAETAINPFSTQEKLPRLAASSYLNSAPLIWSFVHGSRKGTVNLTDPVPARCAELLEEGAVEAALIPVIEYQRIPDISLIPDVCVGSKGNVRSVVLVTKFPDLRKVRSVALDQSSRTSAALM
;
A
#
# COMPACT_ATOMS: atom_id res chain seq x y z
N MET A 1 49.42 -3.06 -25.92
CA MET A 1 48.35 -4.06 -25.88
C MET A 1 47.67 -3.92 -24.52
N ALA A 2 46.73 -2.97 -24.44
CA ALA A 2 45.97 -2.69 -23.23
C ALA A 2 44.73 -3.59 -23.25
N ALA A 3 44.58 -4.44 -22.24
CA ALA A 3 43.32 -5.13 -21.98
C ALA A 3 42.49 -4.19 -21.10
N GLU A 4 41.47 -3.62 -21.72
CA GLU A 4 40.47 -2.77 -21.10
C GLU A 4 39.57 -3.65 -20.24
N THR A 5 39.79 -3.63 -18.92
CA THR A 5 38.93 -4.30 -17.95
C THR A 5 37.59 -3.58 -17.93
N ALA A 6 36.59 -4.15 -18.59
CA ALA A 6 35.21 -3.70 -18.52
C ALA A 6 34.74 -3.70 -17.05
N ILE A 7 34.48 -2.52 -16.51
CA ILE A 7 33.82 -2.32 -15.22
C ILE A 7 32.38 -2.80 -15.41
N ASN A 8 32.00 -3.89 -14.75
CA ASN A 8 30.62 -4.41 -14.77
C ASN A 8 29.76 -3.55 -13.80
N PRO A 9 28.78 -2.76 -14.27
CA PRO A 9 28.01 -1.86 -13.41
C PRO A 9 26.94 -2.56 -12.56
N PHE A 10 26.84 -3.90 -12.58
CA PHE A 10 25.80 -4.66 -11.87
C PHE A 10 26.34 -5.56 -10.75
N SER A 11 27.38 -5.10 -10.05
CA SER A 11 27.80 -5.70 -8.78
C SER A 11 26.96 -5.15 -7.62
N THR A 12 25.68 -5.54 -7.56
CA THR A 12 24.86 -5.40 -6.35
C THR A 12 24.62 -6.80 -5.81
N GLN A 13 25.05 -7.08 -4.57
CA GLN A 13 24.44 -8.19 -3.82
C GLN A 13 22.92 -8.04 -3.95
N GLU A 14 22.23 -8.99 -4.59
CA GLU A 14 20.80 -8.83 -4.91
C GLU A 14 19.98 -8.76 -3.63
N LYS A 15 19.72 -7.53 -3.19
CA LYS A 15 18.81 -7.26 -2.08
C LYS A 15 17.40 -7.44 -2.60
N LEU A 16 16.63 -8.34 -1.98
CA LEU A 16 15.24 -8.56 -2.35
C LEU A 16 14.44 -7.24 -2.27
N PRO A 17 13.55 -6.97 -3.26
CA PRO A 17 12.69 -5.81 -3.22
C PRO A 17 11.86 -5.74 -1.93
N ARG A 18 11.76 -4.57 -1.31
CA ARG A 18 11.02 -4.35 -0.07
C ARG A 18 9.65 -3.80 -0.38
N LEU A 19 8.62 -4.54 0.02
CA LEU A 19 7.22 -4.18 -0.21
C LEU A 19 6.48 -4.03 1.11
N ALA A 20 5.54 -3.08 1.18
CA ALA A 20 4.58 -2.99 2.29
C ALA A 20 3.15 -3.12 1.76
N ALA A 21 2.41 -4.11 2.23
CA ALA A 21 1.01 -4.28 1.85
C ALA A 21 0.26 -5.05 2.91
N SER A 22 -0.88 -4.50 3.33
CA SER A 22 -1.72 -5.15 4.33
C SER A 22 -2.39 -6.41 3.78
N SER A 23 -2.54 -7.45 4.59
CA SER A 23 -3.27 -8.68 4.28
C SER A 23 -4.78 -8.60 4.57
N TYR A 24 -5.36 -7.40 4.51
CA TYR A 24 -6.82 -7.23 4.51
C TYR A 24 -7.46 -8.05 3.38
N LEU A 25 -8.70 -8.48 3.60
CA LEU A 25 -9.37 -9.41 2.70
C LEU A 25 -9.44 -8.91 1.24
N ASN A 26 -9.52 -7.59 1.05
CA ASN A 26 -9.59 -6.96 -0.26
C ASN A 26 -8.22 -6.77 -0.96
N SER A 27 -7.11 -6.77 -0.21
CA SER A 27 -5.75 -6.67 -0.75
C SER A 27 -5.00 -8.00 -0.76
N ALA A 28 -5.45 -9.00 0.02
CA ALA A 28 -4.84 -10.32 0.11
C ALA A 28 -4.61 -11.00 -1.26
N PRO A 29 -5.54 -10.94 -2.24
CA PRO A 29 -5.30 -11.51 -3.57
C PRO A 29 -4.10 -10.89 -4.31
N LEU A 30 -3.80 -9.62 -4.07
CA LEU A 30 -2.69 -8.90 -4.72
C LEU A 30 -1.32 -9.38 -4.22
N ILE A 31 -1.24 -9.77 -2.96
CA ILE A 31 0.02 -10.23 -2.33
C ILE A 31 0.13 -11.76 -2.25
N TRP A 32 -0.93 -12.49 -2.61
CA TRP A 32 -1.03 -13.94 -2.38
C TRP A 32 0.15 -14.73 -2.95
N SER A 33 0.60 -14.37 -4.15
CA SER A 33 1.72 -15.06 -4.81
C SER A 33 3.04 -14.93 -4.05
N PHE A 34 3.25 -13.82 -3.32
CA PHE A 34 4.42 -13.58 -2.51
C PHE A 34 4.36 -14.29 -1.15
N VAL A 35 3.17 -14.46 -0.59
CA VAL A 35 2.98 -15.09 0.72
C VAL A 35 2.88 -16.62 0.62
N HIS A 36 2.06 -17.12 -0.31
CA HIS A 36 1.67 -18.53 -0.40
C HIS A 36 1.92 -19.16 -1.77
N GLY A 37 2.21 -18.36 -2.81
CA GLY A 37 2.27 -18.84 -4.18
C GLY A 37 3.68 -19.00 -4.74
N SER A 38 3.75 -18.99 -6.07
CA SER A 38 4.97 -19.25 -6.86
C SER A 38 6.08 -18.20 -6.69
N ARG A 39 5.79 -17.04 -6.10
CA ARG A 39 6.74 -15.93 -5.93
C ARG A 39 7.25 -15.80 -4.49
N LYS A 40 7.03 -16.81 -3.65
CA LYS A 40 7.51 -16.82 -2.27
C LYS A 40 9.04 -16.67 -2.22
N GLY A 41 9.52 -15.78 -1.35
CA GLY A 41 10.95 -15.48 -1.21
C GLY A 41 11.55 -14.58 -2.30
N THR A 42 10.75 -14.09 -3.25
CA THR A 42 11.22 -13.16 -4.29
C THR A 42 11.20 -11.69 -3.86
N VAL A 43 10.56 -11.39 -2.72
CA VAL A 43 10.43 -10.05 -2.13
C VAL A 43 10.50 -10.14 -0.61
N ASN A 44 10.91 -9.05 0.04
CA ASN A 44 10.73 -8.84 1.46
C ASN A 44 9.42 -8.09 1.69
N LEU A 45 8.35 -8.83 2.00
CA LEU A 45 7.02 -8.28 2.22
C LEU A 45 6.78 -8.01 3.72
N THR A 46 6.37 -6.79 4.03
CA THR A 46 5.86 -6.39 5.34
C THR A 46 4.35 -6.17 5.29
N ASP A 47 3.66 -6.49 6.39
CA ASP A 47 2.20 -6.46 6.50
C ASP A 47 1.71 -5.45 7.57
N PRO A 48 2.02 -4.14 7.44
CA PRO A 48 1.46 -3.13 8.31
C PRO A 48 0.09 -2.67 7.82
N VAL A 49 -0.63 -1.90 8.65
CA VAL A 49 -1.87 -1.24 8.24
C VAL A 49 -1.61 -0.21 7.13
N PRO A 50 -2.59 0.11 6.25
CA PRO A 50 -2.36 0.98 5.09
C PRO A 50 -1.78 2.36 5.41
N ALA A 51 -2.19 2.98 6.53
CA ALA A 51 -1.61 4.24 6.98
C ALA A 51 -0.08 4.13 7.21
N ARG A 52 0.38 3.04 7.82
CA ARG A 52 1.81 2.78 8.04
C ARG A 52 2.53 2.34 6.77
N CYS A 53 1.86 1.69 5.82
CA CYS A 53 2.42 1.46 4.48
C CYS A 53 2.84 2.77 3.81
N ALA A 54 2.03 3.83 3.94
CA ALA A 54 2.33 5.14 3.37
C ALA A 54 3.54 5.80 4.05
N GLU A 55 3.61 5.75 5.38
CA GLU A 55 4.76 6.26 6.14
C GLU A 55 6.06 5.53 5.74
N LEU A 56 6.03 4.19 5.63
CA LEU A 56 7.21 3.42 5.22
C LEU A 56 7.67 3.75 3.80
N LEU A 57 6.73 4.08 2.90
CA LEU A 57 7.06 4.49 1.54
C LEU A 57 7.69 5.89 1.53
N GLU A 58 7.11 6.83 2.27
CA GLU A 58 7.61 8.20 2.44
C GLU A 58 9.00 8.24 3.09
N GLU A 59 9.24 7.38 4.09
CA GLU A 59 10.53 7.21 4.77
C GLU A 59 11.59 6.52 3.88
N GLY A 60 11.23 6.00 2.70
CA GLY A 60 12.11 5.20 1.83
C GLY A 60 12.46 3.81 2.41
N ALA A 61 11.76 3.38 3.44
CA ALA A 61 11.96 2.08 4.08
C ALA A 61 11.56 0.91 3.15
N VAL A 62 10.58 1.14 2.28
CA VAL A 62 10.12 0.20 1.24
C VAL A 62 10.17 0.86 -0.14
N GLU A 63 10.27 0.03 -1.19
CA GLU A 63 10.37 0.49 -2.59
C GLU A 63 9.00 0.58 -3.28
N ALA A 64 8.01 -0.17 -2.81
CA ALA A 64 6.63 -0.03 -3.24
C ALA A 64 5.66 -0.47 -2.14
N ALA A 65 4.46 0.12 -2.14
CA ALA A 65 3.48 -0.15 -1.10
C ALA A 65 2.02 -0.02 -1.59
N LEU A 66 1.11 -0.79 -1.00
CA LEU A 66 -0.32 -0.52 -1.09
C LEU A 66 -0.69 0.56 -0.07
N ILE A 67 -0.95 1.76 -0.57
CA ILE A 67 -1.25 2.94 0.25
C ILE A 67 -2.68 3.44 0.03
N PRO A 68 -3.29 4.14 1.01
CA PRO A 68 -4.54 4.86 0.80
C PRO A 68 -4.38 5.88 -0.35
N VAL A 69 -5.34 5.96 -1.27
CA VAL A 69 -5.23 6.80 -2.49
C VAL A 69 -4.94 8.27 -2.22
N ILE A 70 -5.39 8.81 -1.08
CA ILE A 70 -5.13 10.21 -0.70
C ILE A 70 -3.64 10.49 -0.45
N GLU A 71 -2.87 9.47 -0.04
CA GLU A 71 -1.43 9.59 0.21
C GLU A 71 -0.65 9.77 -1.09
N TYR A 72 -1.17 9.31 -2.23
CA TYR A 72 -0.55 9.54 -3.54
C TYR A 72 -0.42 11.04 -3.88
N GLN A 73 -1.35 11.86 -3.42
CA GLN A 73 -1.30 13.31 -3.61
C GLN A 73 -0.39 14.03 -2.60
N ARG A 74 0.04 13.34 -1.53
CA ARG A 74 0.78 13.94 -0.40
C ARG A 74 2.26 13.61 -0.45
N ILE A 75 2.61 12.38 -0.83
CA ILE A 75 3.99 11.92 -0.91
C ILE A 75 4.57 12.41 -2.24
N PRO A 76 5.66 13.21 -2.23
CA PRO A 76 6.31 13.65 -3.46
C PRO A 76 7.08 12.50 -4.13
N ASP A 77 7.39 12.66 -5.41
CA ASP A 77 8.34 11.80 -6.16
C ASP A 77 8.00 10.30 -6.22
N ILE A 78 6.72 9.94 -6.07
CA ILE A 78 6.23 8.57 -6.26
C ILE A 78 5.44 8.41 -7.56
N SER A 79 5.42 7.16 -8.06
CA SER A 79 4.69 6.79 -9.26
C SER A 79 3.66 5.69 -8.96
N LEU A 80 2.53 5.72 -9.65
CA LEU A 80 1.53 4.67 -9.59
C LEU A 80 1.94 3.49 -10.47
N ILE A 81 1.77 2.28 -9.96
CA ILE A 81 1.87 1.06 -10.77
C ILE A 81 0.57 0.93 -11.57
N PRO A 82 0.62 0.84 -12.91
CA PRO A 82 -0.57 0.75 -13.73
C PRO A 82 -1.31 -0.58 -13.50
N ASP A 83 -2.60 -0.58 -13.82
CA ASP A 83 -3.46 -1.77 -13.87
C ASP A 83 -3.64 -2.54 -12.54
N VAL A 84 -3.20 -1.96 -11.41
CA VAL A 84 -3.37 -2.55 -10.09
C VAL A 84 -3.88 -1.53 -9.09
N CYS A 85 -4.99 -1.84 -8.43
CA CYS A 85 -5.49 -1.09 -7.28
C CYS A 85 -6.47 -1.93 -6.47
N VAL A 86 -6.76 -1.48 -5.25
CA VAL A 86 -7.93 -1.92 -4.49
C VAL A 86 -9.00 -0.86 -4.66
N GLY A 87 -10.03 -1.16 -5.45
CA GLY A 87 -11.09 -0.22 -5.79
C GLY A 87 -12.39 -0.92 -6.17
N SER A 88 -13.48 -0.15 -6.27
CA SER A 88 -14.80 -0.63 -6.67
C SER A 88 -15.52 0.44 -7.50
N LYS A 89 -16.34 0.02 -8.47
CA LYS A 89 -17.21 0.91 -9.25
C LYS A 89 -18.51 1.27 -8.51
N GLY A 90 -18.83 0.55 -7.44
CA GLY A 90 -20.04 0.75 -6.64
C GLY A 90 -19.79 0.51 -5.16
N ASN A 91 -20.86 0.27 -4.40
CA ASN A 91 -20.79 0.14 -2.95
C ASN A 91 -19.81 -0.96 -2.52
N VAL A 92 -18.91 -0.62 -1.61
CA VAL A 92 -18.07 -1.58 -0.90
C VAL A 92 -18.72 -1.96 0.42
N ARG A 93 -18.49 -3.19 0.88
CA ARG A 93 -19.00 -3.67 2.18
C ARG A 93 -18.04 -3.39 3.34
N SER A 94 -16.83 -2.92 3.03
CA SER A 94 -15.73 -2.76 3.99
C SER A 94 -15.46 -1.32 4.41
N VAL A 95 -16.16 -0.34 3.84
CA VAL A 95 -16.10 1.07 4.25
C VAL A 95 -17.52 1.50 4.59
N VAL A 96 -17.80 1.69 5.88
CA VAL A 96 -19.16 1.90 6.39
C VAL A 96 -19.18 2.97 7.48
N LEU A 97 -20.23 3.81 7.47
CA LEU A 97 -20.57 4.66 8.61
C LEU A 97 -21.57 3.90 9.48
N VAL A 98 -21.16 3.58 10.71
CA VAL A 98 -22.02 2.90 11.69
C VAL A 98 -22.53 3.93 12.69
N THR A 99 -23.84 3.99 12.89
CA THR A 99 -24.48 4.92 13.82
C THR A 99 -25.64 4.26 14.55
N LYS A 100 -25.89 4.71 15.79
CA LYS A 100 -27.10 4.33 16.57
C LYS A 100 -28.29 5.23 16.24
N PHE A 101 -28.08 6.33 15.53
CA PHE A 101 -29.14 7.25 15.13
C PHE A 101 -29.76 6.81 13.80
N PRO A 102 -31.09 6.68 13.71
CA PRO A 102 -31.76 6.35 12.45
C PRO A 102 -31.73 7.52 11.45
N ASP A 103 -31.49 8.74 11.92
CA ASP A 103 -31.39 9.95 11.11
C ASP A 103 -29.97 10.54 11.23
N LEU A 104 -29.24 10.55 10.11
CA LEU A 104 -27.87 11.06 10.04
C LEU A 104 -27.75 12.54 10.41
N ARG A 105 -28.80 13.34 10.24
CA ARG A 105 -28.79 14.77 10.61
C ARG A 105 -28.63 15.01 12.12
N LYS A 106 -28.82 13.97 12.93
CA LYS A 106 -28.62 14.01 14.38
C LYS A 106 -27.17 13.74 14.79
N VAL A 107 -26.33 13.26 13.87
CA VAL A 107 -24.91 13.00 14.12
C VAL A 107 -24.18 14.34 14.19
N ARG A 108 -23.54 14.61 15.34
CA ARG A 108 -22.78 15.86 15.58
C ARG A 108 -21.27 15.67 15.48
N SER A 109 -20.80 14.45 15.69
CA SER A 109 -19.39 14.07 15.60
C SER A 109 -19.27 12.64 15.11
N VAL A 110 -18.19 12.35 14.39
CA VAL A 110 -17.86 11.02 13.87
C VAL A 110 -16.48 10.65 14.39
N ALA A 111 -16.37 9.47 15.00
CA ALA A 111 -15.07 8.90 15.32
C ALA A 111 -14.51 8.22 14.06
N LEU A 112 -13.26 8.54 13.73
CA LEU A 112 -12.59 8.03 12.54
C LEU A 112 -11.56 6.98 12.92
N ASP A 113 -11.47 5.93 12.11
CA ASP A 113 -10.42 4.93 12.26
C ASP A 113 -9.09 5.48 11.71
N GLN A 114 -8.08 5.51 12.56
CA GLN A 114 -6.73 5.98 12.22
C GLN A 114 -6.01 5.03 11.24
N SER A 115 -6.47 3.79 11.10
CA SER A 115 -5.90 2.81 10.18
C SER A 115 -6.18 3.14 8.70
N SER A 116 -7.23 3.93 8.41
CA SER A 116 -7.66 4.31 7.05
C SER A 116 -7.78 5.82 6.88
N ARG A 117 -6.68 6.44 6.44
CA ARG A 117 -6.63 7.88 6.10
C ARG A 117 -7.55 8.25 4.92
N THR A 118 -7.84 7.32 4.00
CA THR A 118 -8.78 7.56 2.89
C THR A 118 -10.24 7.65 3.37
N SER A 119 -10.67 6.78 4.29
CA SER A 119 -12.04 6.87 4.83
C SER A 119 -12.24 8.17 5.61
N ALA A 120 -11.21 8.62 6.34
CA ALA A 120 -11.21 9.90 7.04
C ALA A 120 -11.26 11.11 6.09
N ALA A 121 -10.67 11.02 4.90
CA ALA A 121 -10.62 12.12 3.93
C ALA A 121 -11.88 12.24 3.05
N LEU A 122 -12.68 11.18 2.92
CA LEU A 122 -13.86 11.13 2.05
C LEU A 122 -15.20 11.24 2.81
N MET A 123 -15.16 11.33 4.15
CA MET A 123 -16.34 11.55 5.01
C MET A 123 -16.56 13.01 5.35
#